data_AF-A0A847L4D4-F1
#
_entry.id   AF-A0A847L4D4-F1
#
_cell.length_a   1.000
_cell.length_b   1.000
_cell.length_c   1.000
_cell.angle_alpha   90.00
_cell.angle_beta   90.00
_cell.angle_gamma   90.00
#
_symmetry.space_group_name_H-M   'P 1'
#
loop_
_entity.id
_entity.type
_entity.pdbx_description
1 polymer ?
#
loop_
_entity_poly.entity_id
_entity_poly.type
_entity_poly.pdbx_seq_one_letter_code
_entity_poly.pdbx_strand_id
1 'polypeptide(L)'
;MGRNLFIDAEWFLNQQVYLVGYGYNQKEVNQLHGVTLNSYAFASILRDVDAIYCYGPDIGMMEKFFNCDLKNYYYCFNLLTIIRRLEPKLKSYKLSELEKIAGIERQTMVYKSNIWQLHKDWQNPLKRHYAMLYNREDVVNLMKVKNFFFQRHGVTRRDIVKYRL
;
A
#
# COMPACT_ATOMS: atom_id res chain seq x y z
N MET A 1 -0.50 7.26 21.17
CA MET A 1 -1.11 7.17 19.82
C MET A 1 -0.65 5.87 19.21
N GLY A 2 -1.55 5.08 18.61
CA GLY A 2 -1.14 3.85 17.93
C GLY A 2 -0.37 4.15 16.63
N ARG A 3 0.22 3.10 16.07
CA ARG A 3 1.11 3.16 14.91
C ARG A 3 0.33 3.40 13.61
N ASN A 4 1.00 4.02 12.64
CA ASN A 4 0.52 4.05 11.26
C ASN A 4 0.99 2.77 10.56
N LEU A 5 0.10 2.08 9.87
CA LEU A 5 0.40 0.93 9.02
C LEU A 5 0.20 1.34 7.56
N PHE A 6 1.14 0.97 6.70
CA PHE A 6 1.04 1.14 5.26
C PHE A 6 0.92 -0.24 4.64
N ILE A 7 -0.04 -0.43 3.73
CA ILE A 7 -0.31 -1.72 3.10
C ILE A 7 -0.42 -1.54 1.60
N ASP A 8 0.11 -2.53 0.88
CA ASP A 8 -0.07 -2.73 -0.55
C ASP A 8 -0.26 -4.24 -0.80
N ALA A 9 -1.26 -4.62 -1.60
CA ALA A 9 -1.57 -6.01 -1.86
C ALA A 9 -1.52 -6.34 -3.35
N GLU A 10 -1.14 -7.58 -3.66
CA GLU A 10 -1.16 -8.11 -5.01
C GLU A 10 -2.13 -9.29 -5.08
N TRP A 11 -2.99 -9.28 -6.10
CA TRP A 11 -4.05 -10.27 -6.27
C TRP A 11 -4.25 -10.67 -7.73
N PHE A 12 -4.74 -11.89 -7.93
CA PHE A 12 -5.15 -12.36 -9.26
C PHE A 12 -6.50 -11.80 -9.68
N LEU A 13 -6.89 -11.94 -10.96
CA LEU A 13 -8.18 -11.48 -11.46
C LEU A 13 -9.39 -12.09 -10.74
N ASN A 14 -9.25 -13.30 -10.17
CA ASN A 14 -10.25 -13.93 -9.32
C ASN A 14 -10.32 -13.35 -7.89
N GLN A 15 -9.57 -12.26 -7.64
CA GLN A 15 -9.45 -11.56 -6.36
C GLN A 15 -8.77 -12.36 -5.23
N GLN A 16 -8.10 -13.45 -5.56
CA GLN A 16 -7.26 -14.16 -4.60
C GLN A 16 -5.96 -13.38 -4.40
N VAL A 17 -5.76 -12.88 -3.17
CA VAL A 17 -4.52 -12.22 -2.74
C VAL A 17 -3.42 -13.27 -2.61
N TYR A 18 -2.22 -12.94 -3.10
CA TYR A 18 -1.05 -13.83 -3.02
C TYR A 18 0.16 -13.21 -2.33
N LEU A 19 0.18 -11.88 -2.21
CA LEU A 19 1.24 -11.13 -1.55
C LEU A 19 0.64 -9.89 -0.89
N VAL A 20 1.01 -9.64 0.36
CA VAL A 20 0.67 -8.41 1.08
C VAL A 20 1.95 -7.81 1.63
N GLY A 21 2.32 -6.65 1.10
CA GLY A 21 3.37 -5.82 1.65
C GLY A 21 2.82 -4.93 2.75
N TYR A 22 3.57 -4.78 3.83
CA TYR A 22 3.20 -3.87 4.90
C TYR A 22 4.40 -3.24 5.59
N GLY A 23 4.19 -2.08 6.21
CA GLY A 23 5.21 -1.50 7.08
C GLY A 23 4.71 -0.38 7.98
N TYR A 24 5.43 -0.16 9.07
CA TYR A 24 5.13 0.89 10.05
C TYR A 24 5.98 2.15 9.84
N ASN A 25 7.16 1.96 9.26
CA ASN A 25 8.11 2.98 8.86
C ASN A 25 9.04 2.40 7.77
N GLN A 26 9.92 3.23 7.21
CA GLN A 26 10.79 2.82 6.08
C GLN A 26 11.79 1.70 6.44
N LYS A 27 12.08 1.46 7.73
CA LYS A 27 12.98 0.40 8.20
C LYS A 27 12.23 -0.89 8.54
N GLU A 28 10.96 -0.78 8.91
CA GLU A 28 10.09 -1.90 9.30
C GLU A 28 9.11 -2.22 8.17
N VAL A 29 9.62 -2.80 7.09
CA VAL A 29 8.83 -3.24 5.93
C VAL A 29 8.98 -4.75 5.75
N ASN A 30 7.84 -5.44 5.76
CA ASN A 30 7.74 -6.88 5.71
C ASN A 30 6.63 -7.29 4.74
N GLN A 31 6.53 -8.61 4.47
CA GLN A 31 5.58 -9.14 3.51
C GLN A 31 4.94 -10.43 4.04
N LEU A 32 3.64 -10.60 3.79
CA LEU A 32 2.91 -11.85 4.01
C LEU A 32 2.74 -12.55 2.66
N HIS A 33 3.14 -13.80 2.57
CA HIS A 33 2.99 -14.62 1.38
C HIS A 33 3.11 -16.11 1.71
N GLY A 34 2.59 -16.98 0.83
CA GLY A 34 2.62 -18.43 1.05
C GLY A 34 1.99 -18.77 2.41
N VAL A 35 2.72 -19.48 3.27
CA VAL A 35 2.21 -19.92 4.57
C VAL A 35 1.92 -18.77 5.55
N THR A 36 2.58 -17.62 5.41
CA THR A 36 2.36 -16.46 6.30
C THR A 36 1.18 -15.60 5.87
N LEU A 37 0.60 -15.85 4.69
CA LEU A 37 -0.59 -15.15 4.23
C LEU A 37 -1.86 -15.81 4.79
N ASN A 38 -2.11 -15.57 6.08
CA ASN A 38 -3.25 -16.12 6.80
C ASN A 38 -3.79 -15.11 7.84
N SER A 39 -5.02 -15.33 8.32
CA SER A 39 -5.71 -14.38 9.20
C SER A 39 -5.02 -14.15 10.54
N TYR A 40 -4.30 -15.14 11.08
CA TYR A 40 -3.54 -14.98 12.34
C TYR A 40 -2.36 -14.04 12.16
N ALA A 41 -1.56 -14.25 11.11
CA ALA A 41 -0.45 -13.38 10.78
C ALA A 41 -0.96 -11.97 10.45
N PHE A 42 -2.05 -11.85 9.70
CA PHE A 42 -2.65 -10.56 9.39
C PHE A 42 -3.16 -9.83 10.63
N ALA A 43 -3.86 -10.52 11.55
CA ALA A 43 -4.25 -9.93 12.82
C ALA A 43 -3.06 -9.45 13.65
N SER A 44 -1.91 -10.15 13.58
CA SER A 44 -0.71 -9.75 14.31
C SER A 44 -0.10 -8.45 13.80
N ILE A 45 -0.17 -8.15 12.50
CA ILE A 45 0.33 -6.88 11.94
C ILE A 45 -0.58 -5.68 12.25
N LEU A 46 -1.81 -5.93 12.70
CA LEU A 46 -2.74 -4.88 13.11
C LEU A 46 -2.58 -4.48 14.58
N ARG A 47 -1.70 -5.17 15.34
CA ARG A 47 -1.51 -4.91 16.76
C ARG A 47 -0.93 -3.51 16.99
N ASP A 48 -1.58 -2.74 17.87
CA ASP A 48 -1.24 -1.36 18.21
C ASP A 48 -1.30 -0.40 17.01
N VAL A 49 -2.05 -0.74 15.96
CA VAL A 49 -2.29 0.13 14.80
C VAL A 49 -3.49 1.02 15.08
N ASP A 50 -3.36 2.30 14.75
CA ASP A 50 -4.44 3.30 14.86
C ASP A 50 -4.95 3.70 13.47
N ALA A 51 -4.04 3.89 12.52
CA ALA A 51 -4.37 4.28 11.15
C ALA A 51 -3.71 3.37 10.11
N ILE A 52 -4.45 3.07 9.04
CA ILE A 52 -3.97 2.26 7.91
C ILE A 52 -4.01 3.12 6.65
N TYR A 53 -2.91 3.18 5.91
CA TYR A 53 -2.78 3.90 4.65
C TYR A 53 -2.59 2.92 3.50
N CYS A 54 -3.33 3.11 2.41
CA CYS A 54 -3.19 2.36 1.17
C CYS A 54 -3.19 3.27 -0.06
N TYR A 55 -3.02 2.68 -1.25
CA TYR A 55 -3.11 3.38 -2.53
C TYR A 55 -4.03 2.65 -3.52
N GLY A 56 -5.33 2.90 -3.43
CA GLY A 56 -6.31 2.25 -4.29
C GLY A 56 -7.26 1.35 -3.48
N PRO A 57 -7.67 0.19 -4.02
CA PRO A 57 -8.74 -0.63 -3.45
C PRO A 57 -8.30 -1.58 -2.32
N ASP A 58 -7.03 -1.53 -1.89
CA ASP A 58 -6.39 -2.53 -1.03
C ASP A 58 -7.16 -2.84 0.25
N ILE A 59 -7.67 -1.84 0.96
CA ILE A 59 -8.43 -2.06 2.21
C ILE A 59 -9.64 -2.97 1.94
N GLY A 60 -10.40 -2.71 0.87
CA GLY A 60 -11.54 -3.55 0.51
C GLY A 60 -11.13 -4.96 0.08
N MET A 61 -10.00 -5.10 -0.62
CA MET A 61 -9.44 -6.41 -0.97
C MET A 61 -9.04 -7.21 0.27
N MET A 62 -8.42 -6.54 1.25
CA MET A 62 -8.00 -7.15 2.51
C MET A 62 -9.19 -7.56 3.38
N GLU A 63 -10.21 -6.70 3.52
CA GLU A 63 -11.45 -7.02 4.21
C GLU A 63 -12.13 -8.26 3.62
N LYS A 64 -12.21 -8.33 2.28
CA LYS A 64 -12.78 -9.47 1.58
C LYS A 64 -11.95 -10.74 1.78
N PHE A 65 -10.63 -10.67 1.61
CA PHE A 65 -9.76 -11.84 1.64
C PHE A 65 -9.62 -12.43 3.04
N PHE A 66 -9.47 -11.58 4.06
CA PHE A 66 -9.32 -12.02 5.46
C PHE A 66 -10.65 -12.14 6.22
N ASN A 67 -11.77 -11.79 5.58
CA ASN A 67 -13.09 -11.72 6.19
C ASN A 67 -13.08 -10.90 7.49
N CYS A 68 -12.64 -9.64 7.38
CA CYS A 68 -12.49 -8.71 8.50
C CYS A 68 -13.05 -7.33 8.16
N ASP A 69 -13.18 -6.47 9.18
CA ASP A 69 -13.78 -5.14 9.05
C ASP A 69 -12.78 -4.06 9.45
N LEU A 70 -11.90 -3.69 8.53
CA LEU A 70 -10.82 -2.74 8.82
C LEU A 70 -11.38 -1.33 8.96
N LYS A 71 -12.34 -0.95 8.11
CA LYS A 71 -12.87 0.41 8.06
C LYS A 71 -13.60 0.79 9.35
N ASN A 72 -14.27 -0.14 10.03
CA ASN A 72 -14.94 0.18 11.30
C ASN A 72 -13.97 0.29 12.48
N TYR A 73 -12.90 -0.52 12.54
CA TYR A 73 -11.99 -0.55 13.69
C TYR A 73 -10.77 0.35 13.57
N TYR A 74 -10.36 0.76 12.37
CA TYR A 74 -9.17 1.58 12.14
C TYR A 74 -9.47 2.84 11.35
N TYR A 75 -8.60 3.85 11.47
CA TYR A 75 -8.61 4.99 10.57
C TYR A 75 -7.98 4.60 9.22
N CYS A 76 -8.79 4.06 8.32
CA CYS A 76 -8.37 3.69 6.97
C CYS A 76 -8.37 4.91 6.04
N PHE A 77 -7.23 5.18 5.40
CA PHE A 77 -7.04 6.29 4.49
C PHE A 77 -6.52 5.81 3.14
N ASN A 78 -7.22 6.20 2.07
CA ASN A 78 -6.71 6.03 0.72
C ASN A 78 -5.94 7.28 0.29
N LEU A 79 -4.62 7.16 0.14
CA LEU A 79 -3.76 8.28 -0.21
C LEU A 79 -4.04 8.82 -1.63
N LEU A 80 -4.54 7.99 -2.55
CA LEU A 80 -5.02 8.46 -3.85
C LEU A 80 -6.13 9.50 -3.68
N THR A 81 -7.12 9.22 -2.83
CA THR A 81 -8.24 10.14 -2.59
C THR A 81 -7.77 11.43 -1.94
N ILE A 82 -6.91 11.34 -0.92
CA ILE A 82 -6.38 12.51 -0.21
C ILE A 82 -5.56 13.38 -1.16
N ILE A 83 -4.63 12.81 -1.92
CA ILE A 83 -3.76 13.57 -2.82
C ILE A 83 -4.57 14.20 -3.96
N ARG A 84 -5.62 13.56 -4.47
CA ARG A 84 -6.54 14.20 -5.44
C ARG A 84 -7.23 15.45 -4.89
N ARG A 85 -7.41 15.55 -3.57
CA ARG A 85 -7.95 16.75 -2.92
C ARG A 85 -6.89 17.82 -2.70
N LEU A 86 -5.67 17.43 -2.34
CA LEU A 86 -4.55 18.36 -2.13
C LEU A 86 -4.02 18.92 -3.46
N GLU A 87 -4.00 18.12 -4.51
CA GLU A 87 -3.36 18.42 -5.79
C GLU A 87 -4.31 18.20 -6.98
N PRO A 88 -5.48 18.87 -7.03
CA PRO A 88 -6.58 18.53 -7.96
C PRO A 88 -6.24 18.69 -9.45
N LYS A 89 -5.17 19.41 -9.77
CA LYS A 89 -4.77 19.75 -11.14
C LYS A 89 -3.68 18.84 -11.71
N LEU A 90 -3.27 17.78 -11.01
CA LEU A 90 -2.29 16.83 -11.56
C LEU A 90 -2.85 16.09 -12.77
N LYS A 91 -2.00 15.93 -13.79
CA LYS A 91 -2.33 15.19 -15.03
C LYS A 91 -2.53 13.70 -14.79
N SER A 92 -1.88 13.16 -13.76
CA SER A 92 -1.91 11.73 -13.41
C SER A 92 -1.78 11.55 -11.91
N TYR A 93 -2.51 10.59 -11.37
CA TYR A 93 -2.42 10.14 -9.99
C TYR A 93 -2.01 8.67 -9.93
N LYS A 94 -1.25 8.19 -10.91
CA LYS A 94 -0.55 6.91 -10.73
C LYS A 94 0.52 7.12 -9.66
N LEU A 95 0.70 6.14 -8.77
CA LEU A 95 1.72 6.23 -7.72
C LEU A 95 3.12 6.56 -8.29
N SER A 96 3.45 6.05 -9.48
CA SER A 96 4.73 6.33 -10.16
C SER A 96 4.90 7.78 -10.60
N GLU A 97 3.82 8.47 -10.94
CA GLU A 97 3.91 9.88 -11.30
C GLU A 97 4.03 10.75 -10.05
N LEU A 98 3.34 10.36 -8.96
CA LEU A 98 3.50 11.03 -7.66
C LEU A 98 4.90 10.86 -7.08
N GLU A 99 5.50 9.69 -7.24
CA GLU A 99 6.89 9.43 -6.86
C GLU A 99 7.87 10.33 -7.61
N LYS A 100 7.73 10.47 -8.93
CA LYS A 100 8.55 11.39 -9.72
C LYS A 100 8.43 12.82 -9.22
N ILE A 101 7.22 13.28 -8.91
CA ILE A 101 6.98 14.62 -8.34
C ILE A 101 7.67 14.76 -6.98
N ALA A 102 7.71 13.70 -6.19
CA ALA A 102 8.37 13.65 -4.89
C ALA A 102 9.89 13.40 -4.96
N GLY A 103 10.47 13.28 -6.17
CA GLY A 103 11.90 12.99 -6.36
C GLY A 103 12.29 11.56 -5.94
N ILE A 104 11.37 10.61 -5.99
CA ILE A 104 11.59 9.21 -5.62
C ILE A 104 11.88 8.40 -6.88
N GLU A 105 13.07 7.80 -6.94
CA GLU A 105 13.46 6.90 -8.01
C GLU A 105 13.04 5.45 -7.70
N ARG A 106 12.40 4.80 -8.67
CA ARG A 106 12.06 3.37 -8.59
C ARG A 106 13.16 2.50 -9.18
N GLN A 107 13.52 1.45 -8.47
CA GLN A 107 14.39 0.38 -8.97
C GLN A 107 13.60 -0.62 -9.81
N THR A 108 12.29 -0.77 -9.57
CA THR A 108 11.44 -1.78 -10.24
C THR A 108 10.61 -1.24 -11.41
N MET A 109 11.01 -0.12 -12.05
CA MET A 109 10.22 0.53 -13.12
C MET A 109 9.78 -0.40 -14.26
N VAL A 110 10.63 -1.35 -14.64
CA VAL A 110 10.33 -2.32 -15.73
C VAL A 110 9.15 -3.21 -15.38
N TYR A 111 8.93 -3.48 -14.10
CA TYR A 111 7.87 -4.38 -13.62
C TYR A 111 6.48 -3.75 -13.68
N LYS A 112 6.39 -2.44 -13.41
CA LYS A 112 5.13 -1.69 -13.32
C LYS A 112 4.35 -1.62 -14.64
N SER A 113 5.03 -1.73 -15.77
CA SER A 113 4.40 -1.59 -17.08
C SER A 113 3.52 -2.79 -17.46
N ASN A 114 3.61 -3.92 -16.75
CA ASN A 114 2.89 -5.13 -17.11
C ASN A 114 2.46 -5.99 -15.90
N ILE A 115 1.21 -5.80 -15.45
CA ILE A 115 0.60 -6.63 -14.38
C ILE A 115 0.60 -8.13 -14.72
N TRP A 116 0.55 -8.49 -16.00
CA TRP A 116 0.64 -9.90 -16.42
C TRP A 116 2.02 -10.48 -16.19
N GLN A 117 3.07 -9.66 -16.28
CA GLN A 117 4.44 -10.08 -15.99
C GLN A 117 4.62 -10.36 -14.50
N LEU A 118 4.06 -9.51 -13.63
CA LEU A 118 4.01 -9.73 -12.19
C LEU A 118 3.35 -11.08 -11.84
N HIS A 119 2.19 -11.38 -12.45
CA HIS A 119 1.49 -12.64 -12.21
C HIS A 119 2.29 -13.85 -12.72
N LYS A 120 2.88 -13.74 -13.91
CA LYS A 120 3.70 -14.79 -14.52
C LYS A 120 4.93 -15.12 -13.67
N ASP A 121 5.60 -14.09 -13.16
CA ASP A 121 6.80 -14.27 -12.34
C ASP A 121 6.47 -14.76 -10.94
N TRP A 122 5.31 -14.39 -10.38
CA TRP A 122 4.86 -14.96 -9.10
C TRP A 122 4.70 -16.49 -9.16
N GLN A 123 4.17 -16.98 -10.29
CA GLN A 123 4.00 -18.41 -10.57
C GLN A 123 5.34 -19.13 -10.78
N ASN A 124 6.41 -18.41 -11.13
CA ASN A 124 7.75 -18.98 -11.28
C ASN A 124 8.56 -18.82 -9.97
N PRO A 125 8.88 -19.91 -9.24
CA PRO A 125 9.61 -19.83 -7.97
C PRO A 125 10.95 -19.09 -8.07
N LEU A 126 11.63 -19.16 -9.22
CA LEU A 126 12.92 -18.49 -9.43
C LEU A 126 12.76 -16.98 -9.62
N LYS A 127 11.58 -16.50 -10.02
CA LYS A 127 11.30 -15.09 -10.33
C LYS A 127 10.41 -14.39 -9.32
N ARG A 128 9.81 -15.13 -8.39
CA ARG A 128 8.91 -14.59 -7.34
C ARG A 128 9.54 -13.44 -6.56
N HIS A 129 10.86 -13.46 -6.36
CA HIS A 129 11.57 -12.41 -5.66
C HIS A 129 11.44 -11.03 -6.35
N TYR A 130 11.22 -10.95 -7.66
CA TYR A 130 10.98 -9.67 -8.35
C TYR A 130 9.63 -9.06 -7.98
N ALA A 131 8.57 -9.88 -7.91
CA ALA A 131 7.26 -9.46 -7.41
C ALA A 131 7.35 -8.98 -5.96
N MET A 132 8.12 -9.68 -5.13
CA MET A 132 8.36 -9.28 -3.74
C MET A 132 9.13 -7.95 -3.66
N LEU A 133 10.18 -7.75 -4.46
CA LEU A 133 10.90 -6.48 -4.52
C LEU A 133 10.00 -5.32 -4.95
N TYR A 134 9.16 -5.54 -5.97
CA TYR A 134 8.20 -4.55 -6.46
C TYR A 134 7.21 -4.12 -5.37
N ASN A 135 6.50 -5.07 -4.76
CA ASN A 135 5.52 -4.78 -3.72
C ASN A 135 6.16 -4.15 -2.48
N ARG A 136 7.37 -4.57 -2.09
CA ARG A 136 8.12 -3.94 -1.00
C ARG A 136 8.45 -2.49 -1.31
N GLU A 137 8.88 -2.20 -2.53
CA GLU A 137 9.15 -0.84 -2.99
C GLU A 137 7.89 0.02 -3.00
N ASP A 138 6.73 -0.52 -3.41
CA ASP A 138 5.44 0.19 -3.37
C ASP A 138 5.06 0.61 -1.94
N VAL A 139 5.21 -0.25 -0.95
CA VAL A 139 4.97 0.09 0.47
C VAL A 139 5.90 1.20 0.96
N VAL A 140 7.20 1.11 0.66
CA VAL A 140 8.19 2.12 1.05
C VAL A 140 7.86 3.47 0.39
N ASN A 141 7.56 3.44 -0.91
CA ASN A 141 7.28 4.64 -1.67
C ASN A 141 5.96 5.28 -1.25
N LEU A 142 4.97 4.48 -0.85
CA LEU A 142 3.73 4.99 -0.29
C LEU A 142 3.97 5.88 0.94
N MET A 143 4.86 5.45 1.85
CA MET A 143 5.27 6.25 3.02
C MET A 143 5.95 7.54 2.60
N LYS A 144 6.89 7.46 1.65
CA LYS A 144 7.64 8.63 1.15
C LYS A 144 6.73 9.64 0.46
N VAL A 145 5.83 9.17 -0.42
CA VAL A 145 4.83 9.99 -1.11
C VAL A 145 3.90 10.67 -0.11
N LYS A 146 3.38 9.93 0.88
CA LYS A 146 2.57 10.53 1.95
C LYS A 146 3.34 11.66 2.63
N ASN A 147 4.55 11.38 3.10
CA ASN A 147 5.34 12.35 3.85
C ASN A 147 5.63 13.60 3.01
N PHE A 148 6.01 13.43 1.74
CA PHE A 148 6.26 14.53 0.82
C PHE A 148 5.04 15.44 0.66
N PHE A 149 3.88 14.89 0.27
CA PHE A 149 2.69 15.71 0.04
C PHE A 149 2.14 16.30 1.34
N PHE A 150 2.21 15.57 2.46
CA PHE A 150 1.69 16.08 3.73
C PHE A 150 2.57 17.22 4.26
N GLN A 151 3.89 17.11 4.14
CA GLN A 151 4.81 18.19 4.51
C GLN A 151 4.61 19.41 3.59
N ARG A 152 4.54 19.18 2.28
CA ARG A 152 4.33 20.25 1.28
C ARG A 152 3.05 21.07 1.54
N HIS A 153 1.98 20.41 1.98
CA HIS A 153 0.68 21.04 2.22
C HIS A 153 0.39 21.36 3.70
N GLY A 154 1.33 21.10 4.60
CA GLY A 154 1.13 21.29 6.05
C GLY A 154 -0.01 20.44 6.64
N VAL A 155 -0.28 19.28 6.06
CA VAL A 155 -1.44 18.43 6.40
C VAL A 155 -1.16 17.59 7.65
N THR A 156 -2.12 17.62 8.57
CA THR A 156 -2.12 16.78 9.77
C THR A 156 -3.20 15.69 9.68
N ARG A 157 -3.18 14.76 10.65
CA ARG A 157 -4.22 13.72 10.76
C ARG A 157 -5.63 14.30 10.94
N ARG A 158 -5.75 15.44 11.63
CA ARG A 158 -7.05 16.09 11.86
C ARG A 158 -7.67 16.58 10.55
N ASP A 159 -6.85 17.05 9.63
CA ASP A 159 -7.30 17.60 8.34
C ASP A 159 -7.85 16.52 7.40
N ILE A 160 -7.35 15.29 7.54
CA ILE A 160 -7.72 14.17 6.67
C ILE A 160 -8.76 13.22 7.27
N VAL A 161 -9.16 13.38 8.54
CA VAL A 161 -10.10 12.46 9.20
C VAL A 161 -11.43 12.34 8.46
N LYS A 162 -11.87 13.43 7.82
CA LYS A 162 -13.06 13.48 6.96
C LYS A 162 -12.97 12.64 5.68
N TYR A 163 -11.78 12.13 5.36
CA TYR A 163 -11.51 11.24 4.21
C TYR A 163 -11.30 9.78 4.64
N ARG A 164 -11.65 9.42 5.89
CA ARG A 164 -11.70 8.03 6.32
C ARG A 164 -12.63 7.23 5.40
N LEU A 165 -12.20 6.04 5.01
CA LEU A 165 -12.96 5.09 4.19
C LEU A 165 -14.15 4.48 4.93
#